data_AF-A0A9E3A6N7-F1
#
_entry.id   AF-A0A9E3A6N7-F1
#
_cell.length_a   1.000
_cell.length_b   1.000
_cell.length_c   1.000
_cell.angle_alpha   90.00
_cell.angle_beta   90.00
_cell.angle_gamma   90.00
#
_symmetry.space_group_name_H-M   'P 1'
#
loop_
_entity.id
_entity.type
_entity.pdbx_description
1 polymer ?
#
loop_
_entity_poly.entity_id
_entity_poly.type
_entity_poly.pdbx_seq_one_letter_code
_entity_poly.pdbx_strand_id
1 'polypeptide(L)' 'MALWKKFWLLFTVIWMVVAALNVGTILAFSPDESEKAVRPTVIGLAVPAILYFVLWIWARLKAKRPSE' A
#
# COMPACT_ATOMS: atom_id res chain seq x y z
N MET A 1 -2.79 -18.48 -9.98
CA MET A 1 -2.53 -17.62 -8.79
C MET A 1 -3.51 -17.95 -7.69
N ALA A 2 -3.05 -18.04 -6.44
CA ALA A 2 -3.94 -18.17 -5.28
C ALA A 2 -4.89 -16.97 -5.17
N LEU A 3 -6.15 -17.20 -4.76
CA LEU A 3 -7.20 -16.18 -4.67
C LEU A 3 -6.79 -14.97 -3.81
N TRP A 4 -6.11 -15.22 -2.68
CA TRP A 4 -5.54 -14.19 -1.82
C TRP A 4 -4.59 -13.23 -2.55
N LYS A 5 -3.76 -13.73 -3.49
CA LYS A 5 -2.85 -12.89 -4.27
C LYS A 5 -3.61 -11.96 -5.21
N LYS A 6 -4.76 -12.40 -5.74
CA LYS A 6 -5.62 -11.57 -6.60
C LYS A 6 -6.26 -10.43 -5.80
N PHE A 7 -6.78 -10.72 -4.61
CA PHE A 7 -7.32 -9.68 -3.71
C PHE A 7 -6.24 -8.70 -3.25
N TRP A 8 -5.04 -9.21 -2.96
CA TRP A 8 -3.89 -8.36 -2.62
C TRP A 8 -3.52 -7.40 -3.76
N LEU A 9 -3.48 -7.91 -4.99
CA LEU A 9 -3.22 -7.09 -6.17
C LEU A 9 -4.31 -6.03 -6.37
N LEU A 10 -5.58 -6.42 -6.28
CA LEU A 10 -6.73 -5.50 -6.35
C LEU A 10 -6.63 -4.39 -5.31
N PHE A 11 -6.37 -4.75 -4.05
CA PHE A 11 -6.15 -3.78 -2.98
C PHE A 11 -5.01 -2.81 -3.32
N THR A 12 -3.85 -3.33 -3.73
CA THR A 12 -2.67 -2.51 -4.03
C THR A 12 -2.92 -1.56 -5.20
N VAL A 13 -3.58 -2.03 -6.26
CA VAL A 13 -3.92 -1.22 -7.44
C VAL A 13 -4.90 -0.12 -7.08
N ILE A 14 -6.00 -0.45 -6.38
CA ILE A 14 -6.99 0.54 -5.95
C ILE A 14 -6.33 1.59 -5.05
N TRP A 15 -5.48 1.15 -4.12
CA TRP A 15 -4.75 2.03 -3.22
C TRP A 15 -3.85 3.00 -3.96
N MET A 16 -3.08 2.50 -4.94
CA MET A 16 -2.21 3.32 -5.78
C MET A 16 -3.00 4.35 -6.59
N VAL A 17 -4.15 3.97 -7.15
CA VAL A 17 -5.04 4.90 -7.88
C VAL A 17 -5.53 6.00 -6.95
N VAL A 18 -5.99 5.67 -5.74
CA VAL A 18 -6.45 6.67 -4.77
C VAL A 18 -5.32 7.62 -4.36
N ALA A 19 -4.12 7.11 -4.12
CA ALA A 19 -2.96 7.93 -3.79
C ALA A 19 -2.59 8.87 -4.95
N ALA A 20 -2.57 8.36 -6.19
CA ALA A 20 -2.28 9.14 -7.39
C ALA A 20 -3.31 10.24 -7.62
N LEU A 21 -4.60 9.95 -7.41
CA LEU A 21 -5.67 10.96 -7.50
C LEU A 21 -5.50 12.05 -6.45
N ASN A 22 -5.16 11.71 -5.20
CA ASN A 22 -4.90 12.70 -4.15
C ASN A 22 -3.69 13.59 -4.48
N VAL A 23 -2.57 12.98 -4.89
CA VAL A 23 -1.37 13.73 -5.30
C VAL A 23 -1.68 14.63 -6.49
N GLY A 24 -2.32 14.08 -7.53
CA GLY A 24 -2.72 14.83 -8.72
C GLY A 24 -3.66 15.98 -8.41
N THR A 25 -4.60 15.79 -7.48
CA THR A 25 -5.54 16.84 -7.06
C THR A 25 -4.80 17.97 -6.35
N ILE A 26 -3.88 17.66 -5.43
CA ILE A 26 -3.09 18.67 -4.73
C ILE A 26 -2.20 19.43 -5.72
N LEU A 27 -1.52 18.73 -6.63
CA LEU A 27 -0.63 19.37 -7.60
C LEU A 27 -1.38 20.22 -8.64
N ALA A 28 -2.60 19.81 -9.03
CA ALA A 28 -3.38 20.52 -10.04
C ALA A 28 -4.17 21.71 -9.48
N PHE A 29 -4.66 21.63 -8.23
CA PHE A 29 -5.57 22.62 -7.65
C PHE A 29 -4.99 23.38 -6.45
N SER A 30 -3.85 22.96 -5.91
CA SER A 30 -3.21 23.59 -4.75
C SER A 30 -1.69 23.71 -4.95
N PRO A 31 -1.23 24.43 -6.00
CA PRO A 31 0.19 24.53 -6.35
C PRO A 31 1.05 25.16 -5.24
N ASP A 32 0.49 26.10 -4.47
CA ASP A 32 1.17 26.74 -3.32
C ASP A 32 1.29 25.81 -2.11
N GLU A 33 0.59 24.67 -2.12
CA GLU A 33 0.60 23.67 -1.06
C GLU A 33 1.19 22.34 -1.53
N SER A 34 2.06 22.36 -2.56
CA SER A 34 2.65 21.14 -3.15
C SER A 34 3.37 20.25 -2.13
N GLU A 35 3.88 20.81 -1.03
CA GLU A 35 4.45 20.05 0.09
C GLU A 35 3.44 19.07 0.71
N LYS A 36 2.15 19.40 0.70
CA LYS A 36 1.08 18.51 1.19
C LYS A 36 0.91 17.27 0.32
N ALA A 37 1.44 17.25 -0.91
CA ALA A 37 1.43 16.07 -1.78
C ALA A 37 2.42 14.98 -1.34
N VAL A 38 3.45 15.33 -0.55
CA VAL A 38 4.44 14.36 -0.04
C VAL A 38 3.77 13.29 0.82
N ARG A 39 2.83 13.70 1.67
CA ARG A 39 2.12 12.79 2.58
C ARG A 39 1.33 11.70 1.84
N PRO A 40 0.43 12.01 0.88
CA PRO A 40 -0.28 10.99 0.12
C PRO A 40 0.66 10.14 -0.76
N THR A 41 1.77 10.68 -1.28
CA THR A 41 2.79 9.87 -1.97
C THR A 41 3.41 8.83 -1.03
N VAL A 42 3.86 9.26 0.15
CA VAL A 42 4.49 8.39 1.15
C VAL A 42 3.49 7.35 1.65
N ILE A 43 2.28 7.74 2.02
CA ILE A 43 1.24 6.81 2.50
C ILE A 43 0.80 5.85 1.39
N GLY A 44 0.69 6.32 0.15
CA GLY A 44 0.34 5.52 -1.01
C GLY A 44 1.29 4.34 -1.24
N LEU A 45 2.58 4.54 -1.01
CA LEU A 45 3.62 3.52 -1.17
C LEU A 45 3.88 2.72 0.12
N ALA A 46 3.90 3.40 1.27
CA ALA A 46 4.27 2.79 2.54
C ALA A 46 3.21 1.80 3.04
N VAL A 47 1.91 2.10 2.88
CA VAL A 47 0.85 1.22 3.42
C VAL A 47 0.86 -0.16 2.76
N PRO A 48 0.85 -0.29 1.42
CA PRO A 48 0.95 -1.61 0.79
C PRO A 48 2.25 -2.34 1.13
N ALA A 49 3.39 -1.64 1.19
CA ALA A 49 4.68 -2.23 1.51
C ALA A 49 4.74 -2.76 2.95
N ILE A 50 4.29 -1.98 3.93
CA ILE A 50 4.24 -2.38 5.34
C ILE A 50 3.31 -3.57 5.53
N LEU A 51 2.10 -3.52 4.97
CA LEU A 51 1.17 -4.62 5.11
C LEU A 51 1.69 -5.91 4.47
N TYR A 52 2.34 -5.81 3.30
CA TYR A 52 3.00 -6.97 2.68
C TYR A 52 4.10 -7.53 3.57
N PHE A 53 4.93 -6.68 4.16
CA PHE A 53 6.01 -7.08 5.06
C PHE A 53 5.49 -7.77 6.33
N VAL A 54 4.42 -7.24 6.93
CA VAL A 54 3.76 -7.84 8.09
C VAL A 54 3.20 -9.22 7.76
N LEU A 55 2.50 -9.36 6.63
CA LEU A 55 1.97 -10.65 6.17
C LEU A 55 3.09 -11.66 5.90
N TRP A 56 4.22 -11.20 5.35
CA TRP A 56 5.39 -12.04 5.10
C TRP A 56 6.04 -12.52 6.40
N ILE A 57 6.22 -11.64 7.39
CA ILE A 57 6.70 -12.03 8.72
C ILE A 57 5.73 -13.02 9.37
N TRP A 58 4.43 -12.76 9.31
CA TRP A 58 3.44 -13.66 9.88
C TRP A 58 3.48 -15.06 9.25
N ALA A 59 3.63 -15.14 7.93
CA ALA A 59 3.80 -16.41 7.23
C ALA A 59 5.10 -17.14 7.67
N ARG A 60 6.21 -16.40 7.84
CA ARG A 60 7.48 -16.94 8.35
C ARG A 60 7.36 -17.47 9.78
N LEU A 61 6.66 -16.75 10.65
CA LEU A 61 6.43 -17.17 12.04
C LEU A 61 5.53 -18.40 12.11
N LYS A 62 4.48 -18.46 11.28
CA LYS A 62 3.58 -19.61 11.22
C LYS A 62 4.27 -20.87 10.68
N ALA A 63 5.14 -20.72 9.67
CA ALA A 63 5.94 -21.84 9.14
C ALA A 63 6.95 -22.41 10.16
N LYS A 64 7.35 -21.62 11.16
CA LYS A 64 8.24 -22.05 12.25
C LYS A 64 7.53 -22.74 13.42
N ARG A 65 6.20 -22.85 13.42
CA ARG A 65 5.47 -23.72 14.33
C ARG A 65 5.11 -24.99 13.56
N PRO A 66 5.95 -26.05 13.63
CA PRO A 66 5.47 -27.37 13.25
C PRO A 66 4.31 -27.69 14.19
N SER A 67 3.15 -27.98 13.62
CA SER A 67 2.15 -28.78 14.33
C SER A 67 2.84 -30.09 14.74
N GLU A 68 2.98 -30.28 16.05
CA GLU A 68 3.01 -31.60 16.68
C GLU A 68 1.82 -32.45 16.21
#